data_AF-A0A925N3U8-F1
#
_entry.id   AF-A0A925N3U8-F1
#
_cell.length_a   1.000
_cell.length_b   1.000
_cell.length_c   1.000
_cell.angle_alpha   90.00
_cell.angle_beta   90.00
_cell.angle_gamma   90.00
#
_symmetry.space_group_name_H-M   'P 1'
#
loop_
_entity.id
_entity.type
_entity.pdbx_description
1 polymer ?
#
loop_
_entity_poly.entity_id
_entity_poly.type
_entity_poly.pdbx_seq_one_letter_code
_entity_poly.pdbx_strand_id
1 'polypeptide(L)'
;MTIPPLSTSGAATATSGAFEPVAPTQRSEWLDALRGFALLGILVLNIQVFSGYAFRGLVSTTPMPSAAYLLDPALDLLAHAMGQGKFYSLFSFLFGLGFALQLRRAPGTDVQALPVVRRRMAWLLVFGLAHALLLWFGDILTVYAVFGFALIWFRHVSQRVLLRWALFFLASPMLAYLVFMAVGLGDPLAGDPSVPLAESPIGKAISAMTGGSYFDVVQNQL
;
A
#
# COMPACT_ATOMS: atom_id res chain seq x y z
N MET A 1 61.91 -25.05 -26.46
CA MET A 1 60.70 -25.11 -25.61
C MET A 1 60.68 -23.84 -24.77
N THR A 2 60.10 -22.78 -25.31
CA THR A 2 60.08 -21.43 -24.70
C THR A 2 58.63 -21.06 -24.44
N ILE A 3 58.28 -20.93 -23.17
CA ILE A 3 56.94 -20.55 -22.70
C ILE A 3 56.73 -19.06 -23.02
N PRO A 4 55.66 -18.65 -23.72
CA PRO A 4 55.33 -17.23 -23.88
C PRO A 4 54.79 -16.64 -22.56
N PRO A 5 55.04 -15.35 -22.28
CA PRO A 5 54.61 -14.71 -21.03
C PRO A 5 53.09 -14.51 -21.00
N LEU A 6 52.50 -14.70 -19.82
CA LEU A 6 51.09 -14.43 -19.55
C LEU A 6 50.79 -12.95 -19.80
N SER A 7 49.84 -12.67 -20.69
CA SER A 7 49.32 -11.33 -20.91
C SER A 7 48.66 -10.82 -19.63
N THR A 8 49.29 -9.85 -18.98
CA THR A 8 48.64 -8.98 -17.99
C THR A 8 47.71 -8.04 -18.76
N SER A 9 46.44 -8.38 -18.87
CA SER A 9 45.42 -7.45 -19.35
C SER A 9 44.13 -7.67 -18.59
N GLY A 10 43.68 -6.61 -17.93
CA GLY A 10 42.44 -6.59 -17.18
C GLY A 10 42.58 -6.07 -15.76
N ALA A 11 43.36 -5.01 -15.54
CA ALA A 11 43.10 -4.14 -14.40
C ALA A 11 41.67 -3.60 -14.58
N ALA A 12 40.71 -4.28 -13.96
CA ALA A 12 39.33 -3.81 -13.84
C ALA A 12 39.41 -2.44 -13.16
N THR A 13 39.29 -1.40 -13.99
CA THR A 13 39.21 -0.02 -13.57
C THR A 13 37.99 0.05 -12.67
N ALA A 14 38.20 0.21 -11.37
CA ALA A 14 37.13 0.40 -10.40
C ALA A 14 36.43 1.71 -10.75
N THR A 15 35.39 1.63 -11.58
CA THR A 15 34.55 2.76 -11.92
C THR A 15 33.89 3.25 -10.64
N SER A 16 34.03 4.54 -10.40
CA SER A 16 33.51 5.30 -9.26
C SER A 16 32.11 4.87 -8.82
N GLY A 17 31.91 4.73 -7.50
CA GLY A 17 30.70 4.29 -6.81
C GLY A 17 29.43 5.08 -7.15
N ALA A 18 28.82 4.77 -8.29
CA ALA A 18 27.47 5.18 -8.66
C ALA A 18 26.51 4.01 -8.42
N PHE A 19 25.31 4.32 -7.92
CA PHE A 19 24.25 3.34 -7.73
C PHE A 19 23.69 2.95 -9.11
N GLU A 20 24.26 1.93 -9.72
CA GLU A 20 23.90 1.50 -11.08
C GLU A 20 22.49 0.86 -11.13
N PRO A 21 21.77 0.97 -12.27
CA PRO A 21 20.54 0.23 -12.49
C PRO A 21 20.74 -1.27 -12.28
N VAL A 22 19.77 -1.94 -11.64
CA VAL A 22 19.82 -3.39 -11.42
C VAL A 22 19.86 -4.09 -12.77
N ALA A 23 20.93 -4.83 -13.04
CA ALA A 23 21.00 -5.70 -14.21
C ALA A 23 19.81 -6.68 -14.20
N PRO A 24 19.18 -6.98 -15.34
CA PRO A 24 17.98 -7.84 -15.40
C PRO A 24 18.14 -9.18 -14.67
N THR A 25 19.35 -9.74 -14.70
CA THR A 25 19.72 -11.02 -14.06
C THR A 25 19.81 -10.97 -12.52
N GLN A 26 19.85 -9.78 -11.92
CA GLN A 26 19.87 -9.58 -10.46
C GLN A 26 18.50 -9.17 -9.88
N ARG A 27 17.47 -9.14 -10.74
CA ARG A 27 16.09 -8.84 -10.37
C ARG A 27 15.35 -10.13 -10.03
N SER A 28 14.69 -10.17 -8.87
CA SER A 28 13.88 -11.33 -8.48
C SER A 28 12.54 -11.28 -9.19
N GLU A 29 12.40 -12.04 -10.27
CA GLU A 29 11.15 -12.12 -11.07
C GLU A 29 9.95 -12.49 -10.21
N TRP A 30 10.12 -13.43 -9.26
CA TRP A 30 9.07 -13.83 -8.32
C TRP A 30 8.55 -12.68 -7.46
N LEU A 31 9.44 -11.80 -6.99
CA LEU A 31 9.05 -10.65 -6.16
C LEU A 31 8.21 -9.66 -6.97
N ASP A 32 8.55 -9.47 -8.24
CA ASP A 32 7.82 -8.58 -9.13
C ASP A 32 6.48 -9.18 -9.56
N ALA A 33 6.42 -10.49 -9.81
CA ALA A 33 5.17 -11.21 -10.09
C ALA A 33 4.20 -11.12 -8.89
N LEU A 34 4.69 -11.32 -7.66
CA LEU A 34 3.89 -11.18 -6.44
C LEU A 34 3.36 -9.76 -6.24
N ARG A 35 4.15 -8.73 -6.59
CA ARG A 35 3.69 -7.34 -6.56
C ARG A 35 2.61 -7.08 -7.59
N GLY A 36 2.80 -7.54 -8.83
CA GLY A 36 1.79 -7.44 -9.88
C GLY A 36 0.49 -8.12 -9.49
N PHE A 37 0.58 -9.32 -8.90
CA PHE A 37 -0.58 -10.04 -8.37
C PHE A 37 -1.28 -9.28 -7.25
N ALA A 38 -0.53 -8.71 -6.31
CA ALA A 38 -1.10 -7.90 -5.23
C ALA A 38 -1.78 -6.63 -5.76
N LEU A 39 -1.19 -5.96 -6.75
CA LEU A 39 -1.77 -4.79 -7.39
C LEU A 39 -3.05 -5.11 -8.18
N LEU A 40 -3.10 -6.26 -8.87
CA LEU A 40 -4.31 -6.73 -9.54
C LEU A 40 -5.45 -6.92 -8.53
N GLY A 41 -5.15 -7.53 -7.37
CA GLY A 41 -6.11 -7.68 -6.30
C GLY A 41 -6.63 -6.34 -5.77
N ILE A 42 -5.73 -5.38 -5.51
CA ILE A 42 -6.10 -4.03 -5.08
C ILE A 42 -6.97 -3.33 -6.13
N LEU A 43 -6.67 -3.49 -7.42
CA LEU A 43 -7.45 -2.93 -8.52
C LEU A 43 -8.89 -3.44 -8.51
N VAL A 44 -9.10 -4.75 -8.36
CA VAL A 44 -10.44 -5.36 -8.32
C VAL A 44 -11.30 -4.78 -7.19
N LEU A 45 -10.70 -4.51 -6.03
CA LEU A 45 -11.41 -3.91 -4.90
C LEU A 45 -11.72 -2.43 -5.14
N ASN A 46 -10.77 -1.69 -5.72
CA ASN A 46 -11.00 -0.29 -6.05
C ASN A 46 -12.11 -0.15 -7.08
N ILE A 47 -12.22 -1.04 -8.07
CA ILE A 47 -13.33 -1.02 -9.03
C ILE A 47 -14.69 -1.08 -8.33
N GLN A 48 -14.85 -1.89 -7.28
CA GLN A 48 -16.11 -1.97 -6.52
C GLN A 48 -16.42 -0.70 -5.74
N VAL A 49 -15.37 -0.05 -5.24
CA VAL A 49 -15.49 1.21 -4.49
C VAL A 49 -15.86 2.36 -5.43
N PHE A 50 -15.13 2.51 -6.54
CA PHE A 50 -15.38 3.56 -7.54
C PHE A 50 -16.68 3.36 -8.33
N SER A 51 -17.15 2.13 -8.50
CA SER A 51 -18.47 1.87 -9.10
C SER A 51 -19.63 2.16 -8.15
N GLY A 52 -19.36 2.49 -6.88
CA GLY A 52 -20.37 2.64 -5.84
C GLY A 52 -20.94 1.30 -5.33
N TYR A 53 -20.55 0.17 -5.94
CA TYR A 53 -21.05 -1.15 -5.58
C TYR A 53 -20.76 -1.51 -4.12
N ALA A 54 -19.54 -1.21 -3.65
CA ALA A 54 -19.11 -1.47 -2.28
C ALA A 54 -19.95 -0.72 -1.23
N PHE A 55 -20.61 0.37 -1.63
CA PHE A 55 -21.42 1.20 -0.73
C PHE A 55 -22.93 0.96 -0.88
N ARG A 56 -23.36 0.06 -1.76
CA ARG A 56 -24.79 -0.14 -2.05
C ARG A 56 -25.61 -0.47 -0.81
N GLY A 57 -25.09 -1.34 0.06
CA GLY A 57 -25.77 -1.73 1.31
C GLY A 57 -25.97 -0.60 2.31
N LEU A 58 -25.26 0.53 2.13
CA LEU A 58 -25.39 1.74 2.97
C LEU A 58 -26.37 2.77 2.37
N VAL A 59 -26.65 2.70 1.07
CA VAL A 59 -27.37 3.76 0.33
C VAL A 59 -28.71 3.29 -0.26
N SER A 60 -28.85 2.01 -0.62
CA SER A 60 -30.06 1.47 -1.22
C SER A 60 -30.47 0.15 -0.60
N THR A 61 -31.73 0.07 -0.17
CA THR A 61 -32.39 -1.16 0.29
C THR A 61 -33.01 -1.95 -0.85
N THR A 62 -32.93 -1.46 -2.09
CA THR A 62 -33.55 -2.09 -3.25
C THR A 62 -32.78 -3.36 -3.62
N PRO A 63 -33.40 -4.56 -3.61
CA PRO A 63 -32.75 -5.79 -4.03
C PRO A 63 -32.33 -5.68 -5.50
N MET A 64 -31.11 -6.11 -5.84
CA MET A 64 -30.76 -6.29 -7.24
C MET A 64 -31.67 -7.35 -7.87
N PRO A 65 -31.97 -7.25 -9.18
CA PRO A 65 -32.62 -8.33 -9.91
C PRO A 65 -31.69 -9.56 -9.92
N SER A 66 -31.79 -10.39 -8.88
CA SER A 66 -30.89 -11.54 -8.64
C SER A 66 -30.96 -12.59 -9.75
N ALA A 67 -32.02 -12.56 -10.56
CA ALA A 67 -32.23 -13.46 -11.69
C ALA A 67 -31.47 -13.04 -12.97
N ALA A 68 -30.98 -11.80 -13.09
CA ALA A 68 -30.35 -11.31 -14.32
C ALA A 68 -28.84 -11.65 -14.41
N TYR A 69 -28.16 -11.87 -13.28
CA TYR A 69 -26.71 -12.02 -13.21
C TYR A 69 -26.29 -13.15 -12.26
N LEU A 70 -26.27 -14.38 -12.78
CA LEU A 70 -25.96 -15.60 -12.01
C LEU A 70 -24.53 -15.63 -11.43
N LEU A 71 -23.61 -14.82 -11.98
CA LEU A 71 -22.22 -14.76 -11.54
C LEU A 71 -21.97 -13.76 -10.40
N ASP A 72 -22.87 -12.80 -10.17
CA ASP A 72 -22.67 -11.73 -9.18
C ASP A 72 -22.42 -12.26 -7.77
N PRO A 73 -23.17 -13.26 -7.24
CA PRO A 73 -22.89 -13.79 -5.91
C PRO A 73 -21.53 -14.49 -5.80
N ALA A 74 -21.09 -15.16 -6.88
CA ALA A 74 -19.79 -15.83 -6.91
C ALA A 74 -18.64 -14.82 -6.99
N LEU A 75 -18.81 -13.74 -7.75
CA LEU A 75 -17.86 -12.64 -7.84
C LEU A 75 -17.79 -11.85 -6.54
N ASP A 76 -18.92 -11.61 -5.88
CA ASP A 76 -18.97 -10.98 -4.54
C ASP A 76 -18.28 -11.85 -3.50
N LEU A 77 -18.53 -13.17 -3.50
CA LEU A 77 -17.86 -14.09 -2.60
C LEU A 77 -16.34 -14.10 -2.85
N LEU A 78 -15.93 -14.14 -4.11
CA LEU A 78 -14.52 -14.08 -4.48
C LEU A 78 -13.89 -12.74 -4.03
N ALA A 79 -14.57 -11.62 -4.28
CA ALA A 79 -14.14 -10.31 -3.83
C ALA A 79 -13.99 -10.23 -2.31
N HIS A 80 -14.95 -10.74 -1.53
CA HIS A 80 -14.85 -10.78 -0.07
C HIS A 80 -13.73 -11.71 0.40
N ALA A 81 -13.66 -12.91 -0.18
CA ALA A 81 -12.65 -13.92 0.16
C ALA A 81 -11.22 -13.44 -0.13
N MET A 82 -11.02 -12.69 -1.22
CA MET A 82 -9.71 -12.16 -1.60
C MET A 82 -9.44 -10.76 -1.01
N GLY A 83 -10.47 -9.99 -0.71
CA GLY A 83 -10.40 -8.53 -0.67
C GLY A 83 -10.23 -7.88 0.69
N GLN A 84 -10.82 -8.42 1.75
CA GLN A 84 -10.75 -7.79 3.07
C GLN A 84 -9.35 -7.92 3.69
N GLY A 85 -8.44 -7.04 3.27
CA GLY A 85 -7.12 -6.81 3.86
C GLY A 85 -5.98 -7.70 3.37
N LYS A 86 -6.25 -8.80 2.65
CA LYS A 86 -5.20 -9.76 2.24
C LYS A 86 -4.22 -9.15 1.23
N PHE A 87 -4.73 -8.54 0.17
CA PHE A 87 -3.88 -7.91 -0.85
C PHE A 87 -3.14 -6.69 -0.34
N TYR A 88 -3.77 -5.87 0.50
CA TYR A 88 -3.10 -4.76 1.18
C TYR A 88 -1.99 -5.23 2.13
N SER A 89 -2.21 -6.32 2.86
CA SER A 89 -1.19 -6.93 3.72
C SER A 89 -0.03 -7.51 2.91
N LEU A 90 -0.33 -8.23 1.82
CA LEU A 90 0.67 -8.77 0.91
C LEU A 90 1.50 -7.67 0.26
N PHE A 91 0.85 -6.64 -0.30
CA PHE A 91 1.53 -5.51 -0.92
C PHE A 91 2.40 -4.76 0.10
N SER A 92 1.90 -4.55 1.33
CA SER A 92 2.67 -3.95 2.43
C SER A 92 3.93 -4.74 2.78
N PHE A 93 3.80 -6.06 2.90
CA PHE A 93 4.93 -6.94 3.16
C PHE A 93 5.97 -6.88 2.04
N LEU A 94 5.53 -6.97 0.78
CA LEU A 94 6.41 -6.91 -0.41
C LEU A 94 7.07 -5.53 -0.59
N PHE A 95 6.39 -4.47 -0.17
CA PHE A 95 6.96 -3.12 -0.11
C PHE A 95 8.09 -3.06 0.91
N GLY A 96 7.86 -3.52 2.15
CA GLY A 96 8.88 -3.56 3.20
C GLY A 96 10.08 -4.44 2.85
N LEU A 97 9.83 -5.64 2.30
CA LEU A 97 10.88 -6.52 1.79
C LEU A 97 11.68 -5.85 0.66
N GLY A 98 10.98 -5.17 -0.25
CA GLY A 98 11.60 -4.38 -1.31
C GLY A 98 12.51 -3.27 -0.80
N PHE A 99 12.06 -2.55 0.22
CA PHE A 99 12.84 -1.51 0.90
C PHE A 99 14.11 -2.09 1.51
N ALA A 100 14.00 -3.20 2.26
CA ALA A 100 15.15 -3.85 2.88
C ALA A 100 16.17 -4.35 1.84
N LEU A 101 15.70 -4.96 0.74
CA LEU A 101 16.56 -5.39 -0.36
C LEU A 101 17.25 -4.20 -1.04
N GLN A 102 16.55 -3.09 -1.22
CA GLN A 102 17.13 -1.87 -1.80
C GLN A 102 18.25 -1.30 -0.93
N LEU A 103 18.07 -1.31 0.39
CA LEU A 103 19.10 -0.82 1.32
C LEU A 103 20.33 -1.73 1.34
N ARG A 104 20.14 -3.06 1.24
CA ARG A 104 21.23 -4.05 1.22
C ARG A 104 22.06 -4.07 -0.07
N ARG A 105 21.60 -3.41 -1.14
CA ARG A 105 22.29 -3.39 -2.44
C ARG A 105 23.45 -2.40 -2.53
N ALA A 106 23.49 -1.35 -1.72
CA ALA A 106 24.64 -0.45 -1.72
C ALA A 106 25.89 -1.21 -1.26
N PRO A 107 27.04 -1.02 -1.93
CA PRO A 107 28.31 -1.62 -1.51
C PRO A 107 28.75 -1.02 -0.18
N GLY A 108 28.33 -1.67 0.92
CA GLY A 108 28.87 -1.52 2.26
C GLY A 108 28.59 -0.20 3.00
N THR A 109 27.96 0.80 2.38
CA THR A 109 27.67 2.08 3.05
C THR A 109 26.27 2.62 2.74
N ASP A 110 25.53 2.94 3.80
CA ASP A 110 24.23 3.63 3.73
C ASP A 110 24.27 4.94 2.93
N VAL A 111 25.43 5.57 2.90
CA VAL A 111 25.70 6.82 2.17
C VAL A 111 25.29 6.71 0.70
N GLN A 112 25.40 5.52 0.10
CA GLN A 112 25.09 5.31 -1.32
C GLN A 112 23.63 4.90 -1.55
N ALA A 113 22.99 4.18 -0.63
CA ALA A 113 21.60 3.72 -0.78
C ALA A 113 20.57 4.79 -0.40
N LEU A 114 20.84 5.58 0.65
CA LEU A 114 19.87 6.52 1.22
C LEU A 114 19.40 7.60 0.22
N PRO A 115 20.25 8.21 -0.62
CA PRO A 115 19.79 9.18 -1.61
C PRO A 115 18.76 8.58 -2.58
N VAL A 116 18.97 7.35 -3.03
CA VAL A 116 18.07 6.65 -3.96
C VAL A 116 16.75 6.30 -3.30
N VAL A 117 16.80 5.76 -2.08
CA VAL A 117 15.60 5.43 -1.30
C VAL A 117 14.79 6.68 -1.01
N ARG A 118 15.42 7.77 -0.53
CA ARG A 118 14.75 9.04 -0.24
C ARG A 118 14.10 9.64 -1.48
N ARG A 119 14.82 9.69 -2.62
CA ARG A 119 14.26 10.19 -3.89
C ARG A 119 13.05 9.37 -4.33
N ARG A 120 13.09 8.05 -4.18
CA ARG A 120 11.97 7.17 -4.51
C ARG A 120 10.77 7.41 -3.60
N MET A 121 10.98 7.56 -2.29
CA MET A 121 9.90 7.87 -1.35
C MET A 121 9.34 9.28 -1.57
N ALA A 122 10.17 10.25 -1.95
CA ALA A 122 9.73 11.60 -2.29
C ALA A 122 8.82 11.61 -3.52
N TRP A 123 9.21 10.91 -4.60
CA TRP A 123 8.32 10.76 -5.76
C TRP A 123 7.04 10.01 -5.42
N LEU A 124 7.14 8.94 -4.63
CA LEU A 124 5.95 8.21 -4.18
C LEU A 124 5.00 9.11 -3.36
N LEU A 125 5.55 9.99 -2.53
CA LEU A 125 4.78 10.97 -1.76
C LEU A 125 4.13 12.02 -2.67
N VAL A 126 4.84 12.53 -3.67
CA VAL A 126 4.30 13.50 -4.64
C VAL A 126 3.14 12.88 -5.42
N PHE A 127 3.32 11.66 -5.93
CA PHE A 127 2.25 10.95 -6.63
C PHE A 127 1.09 10.58 -5.70
N GLY A 128 1.38 10.18 -4.46
CA GLY A 128 0.36 9.90 -3.47
C GLY A 128 -0.45 11.12 -3.11
N LEU A 129 0.19 12.27 -2.89
CA LEU A 129 -0.52 13.52 -2.58
C LEU A 129 -1.34 14.01 -3.77
N ALA A 130 -0.78 13.94 -4.99
CA ALA A 130 -1.53 14.25 -6.20
C ALA A 130 -2.74 13.32 -6.35
N HIS A 131 -2.58 12.02 -6.09
CA HIS A 131 -3.68 11.06 -6.11
C HIS A 131 -4.72 11.34 -5.02
N ALA A 132 -4.29 11.60 -3.79
CA ALA A 132 -5.16 11.89 -2.65
C ALA A 132 -5.99 13.16 -2.86
N LEU A 133 -5.41 14.18 -3.46
CA LEU A 133 -6.08 15.47 -3.69
C LEU A 133 -6.93 15.50 -4.96
N LEU A 134 -6.50 14.81 -6.02
CA LEU A 134 -7.14 14.91 -7.34
C LEU A 134 -8.07 13.74 -7.66
N LEU A 135 -7.91 12.60 -7.01
CA LEU A 135 -8.62 11.37 -7.35
C LEU A 135 -9.42 10.82 -6.17
N TRP A 136 -8.75 10.48 -5.06
CA TRP A 136 -9.37 9.68 -4.01
C TRP A 136 -8.65 9.73 -2.65
N PHE A 137 -9.42 9.99 -1.58
CA PHE A 137 -8.96 10.10 -0.19
C PHE A 137 -8.32 8.83 0.39
N GLY A 138 -8.72 7.65 -0.05
CA GLY A 138 -8.14 6.36 0.35
C GLY A 138 -6.81 6.03 -0.33
N ASP A 139 -5.98 7.04 -0.60
CA ASP A 139 -4.67 6.85 -1.21
C ASP A 139 -3.73 6.03 -0.31
N ILE A 140 -3.16 4.98 -0.88
CA ILE A 140 -2.20 4.14 -0.17
C ILE A 140 -0.75 4.58 -0.43
N LEU A 141 -0.48 5.33 -1.51
CA LEU A 141 0.88 5.72 -1.89
C LEU A 141 1.50 6.65 -0.85
N THR A 142 0.74 7.63 -0.36
CA THR A 142 1.13 8.57 0.69
C THR A 142 1.50 7.82 1.96
N VAL A 143 0.66 6.86 2.36
CA VAL A 143 0.90 6.01 3.54
C VAL A 143 2.21 5.25 3.38
N TYR A 144 2.44 4.59 2.24
CA TYR A 144 3.71 3.89 1.98
C TYR A 144 4.91 4.81 1.91
N ALA A 145 4.78 6.02 1.37
CA ALA A 145 5.87 6.97 1.31
C ALA A 145 6.29 7.40 2.72
N VAL A 146 5.32 7.75 3.57
CA VAL A 146 5.56 8.12 4.98
C VAL A 146 6.19 6.97 5.75
N PHE A 147 5.64 5.75 5.64
CA PHE A 147 6.25 4.58 6.29
C PHE A 147 7.61 4.24 5.70
N GLY A 148 7.83 4.44 4.41
CA GLY A 148 9.13 4.29 3.77
C GLY A 148 10.18 5.25 4.33
N PHE A 149 9.81 6.50 4.57
CA PHE A 149 10.67 7.45 5.29
C PHE A 149 10.89 7.03 6.75
N ALA A 150 9.85 6.56 7.45
CA ALA A 150 9.99 6.05 8.81
C ALA A 150 10.95 4.86 8.88
N LEU A 151 10.89 3.91 7.94
CA LEU A 151 11.76 2.73 7.87
C LEU A 151 13.25 3.09 7.76
N ILE A 152 13.61 4.26 7.21
CA ILE A 152 15.00 4.74 7.18
C ILE A 152 15.56 4.89 8.60
N TRP A 153 14.73 5.23 9.60
CA TRP A 153 15.14 5.36 10.99
C TRP A 153 15.33 4.00 11.67
N PHE A 154 14.63 2.97 11.20
CA PHE A 154 14.72 1.61 11.73
C PHE A 154 15.86 0.77 11.15
N ARG A 155 16.64 1.30 10.20
CA ARG A 155 17.59 0.51 9.42
C ARG A 155 18.75 -0.11 10.20
N HIS A 156 19.16 0.50 11.32
CA HIS A 156 20.23 -0.02 12.20
C HIS A 156 19.68 -0.64 13.49
N VAL A 157 18.36 -0.75 13.59
CA VAL A 157 17.71 -1.29 14.79
C VAL A 157 17.89 -2.81 14.80
N SER A 158 18.23 -3.37 15.96
CA SER A 158 18.40 -4.82 16.10
C SER A 158 17.11 -5.57 15.76
N GLN A 159 17.25 -6.78 15.21
CA GLN A 159 16.11 -7.63 14.83
C GLN A 159 15.12 -7.84 15.98
N ARG A 160 15.61 -7.99 17.23
CA ARG A 160 14.77 -8.15 18.42
C ARG A 160 13.92 -6.92 18.73
N VAL A 161 14.43 -5.72 18.46
CA VAL A 161 13.67 -4.47 18.65
C VAL A 161 12.69 -4.30 17.51
N LEU A 162 13.08 -4.62 16.27
CA LEU A 162 12.19 -4.57 15.12
C LEU A 162 10.98 -5.50 15.28
N LEU A 163 11.19 -6.73 15.79
CA LEU A 163 10.11 -7.65 16.12
C LEU A 163 9.18 -7.09 17.19
N ARG A 164 9.73 -6.47 18.25
CA ARG A 164 8.90 -5.83 19.30
C ARG A 164 8.01 -4.72 18.71
N TRP A 165 8.54 -3.88 17.82
CA TRP A 165 7.74 -2.88 17.13
C TRP A 165 6.69 -3.49 16.22
N ALA A 166 7.02 -4.55 15.48
CA ALA A 166 6.06 -5.25 14.63
C ALA A 166 4.90 -5.84 15.44
N LEU A 167 5.20 -6.51 16.56
CA LEU A 167 4.19 -7.03 17.49
C LEU A 167 3.36 -5.90 18.11
N PHE A 168 4.00 -4.79 18.50
CA PHE A 168 3.30 -3.63 19.04
C PHE A 168 2.31 -3.04 18.03
N PHE A 169 2.72 -2.78 16.79
CA PHE A 169 1.82 -2.24 15.76
C PHE A 169 0.72 -3.22 15.35
N LEU A 170 0.98 -4.53 15.42
CA LEU A 170 -0.05 -5.53 15.14
C LEU A 170 -1.09 -5.63 16.27
N ALA A 171 -0.66 -5.48 17.52
CA ALA A 171 -1.54 -5.54 18.69
C ALA A 171 -2.23 -4.20 19.01
N SER A 172 -1.67 -3.07 18.60
CA SER A 172 -2.15 -1.74 18.97
C SER A 172 -3.61 -1.45 18.57
N PRO A 173 -4.11 -1.78 17.35
CA PRO A 173 -5.52 -1.51 17.03
C PRO A 173 -6.47 -2.37 17.88
N MET A 174 -6.10 -3.62 18.16
CA MET A 174 -6.89 -4.51 19.02
C MET A 174 -6.95 -3.97 20.44
N LEU A 175 -5.81 -3.54 20.99
CA LEU A 175 -5.74 -2.99 22.33
C LEU A 175 -6.51 -1.66 22.44
N ALA A 176 -6.38 -0.78 21.44
CA ALA A 176 -7.11 0.47 21.39
C ALA A 176 -8.62 0.25 21.39
N TYR A 177 -9.11 -0.70 20.58
CA TYR A 177 -10.52 -1.08 20.55
C TYR A 177 -11.01 -1.60 21.90
N LEU A 178 -10.24 -2.50 22.55
CA LEU A 178 -10.58 -3.02 23.88
C LEU A 178 -10.62 -1.93 24.94
N VAL A 179 -9.69 -0.97 24.90
CA VAL A 179 -9.69 0.19 25.82
C VAL A 179 -10.91 1.07 25.59
N PHE A 180 -11.26 1.35 24.33
CA PHE A 180 -12.43 2.16 23.98
C PHE A 180 -13.72 1.55 24.56
N MET A 181 -13.87 0.23 24.39
CA MET A 181 -14.97 -0.54 24.96
C MET A 181 -14.96 -0.55 26.49
N ALA A 182 -13.79 -0.72 27.11
CA ALA A 182 -13.66 -0.78 28.56
C ALA A 182 -13.96 0.56 29.26
N VAL A 183 -13.67 1.69 28.61
CA VAL A 183 -13.95 3.05 29.13
C VAL A 183 -15.42 3.44 28.91
N GLY A 184 -16.22 2.62 28.23
CA GLY A 184 -17.65 2.84 28.04
C GLY A 184 -17.96 3.94 27.03
N LEU A 185 -17.04 4.24 26.10
CA LEU A 185 -17.23 5.23 25.04
C LEU A 185 -18.13 4.73 23.89
N GLY A 186 -18.80 3.59 24.08
CA GLY A 186 -19.57 2.90 23.04
C GLY A 186 -18.66 2.13 22.07
N ASP A 187 -19.27 1.39 21.15
CA ASP A 187 -18.53 0.77 20.06
C ASP A 187 -18.12 1.87 19.07
N PRO A 188 -16.81 2.21 18.96
CA PRO A 188 -16.34 3.26 18.05
C PRO A 188 -16.57 2.91 16.57
N LEU A 189 -16.87 1.65 16.26
CA LEU A 189 -17.21 1.18 14.92
C LEU A 189 -18.73 1.22 14.66
N ALA A 190 -19.54 1.26 15.72
CA ALA A 190 -20.97 1.53 15.59
C ALA A 190 -21.13 3.03 15.35
N GLY A 191 -21.35 3.42 14.09
CA GLY A 191 -21.62 4.81 13.72
C GLY A 191 -22.76 5.40 14.56
N ASP A 192 -22.73 6.72 14.80
CA ASP A 192 -23.73 7.40 15.61
C ASP A 192 -25.14 7.17 15.02
N PRO A 193 -26.02 6.44 15.73
CA PRO A 193 -27.35 6.11 15.21
C PRO A 193 -28.24 7.35 15.09
N SER A 194 -27.87 8.48 15.72
CA SER A 194 -28.60 9.74 15.63
C SER A 194 -28.30 10.53 14.35
N VAL A 195 -27.22 10.21 13.64
CA VAL A 195 -26.84 10.85 12.38
C VAL A 195 -27.27 9.93 11.22
N PRO A 196 -28.23 10.35 10.37
CA PRO A 196 -28.57 9.59 9.18
C PRO A 196 -27.33 9.36 8.32
N LEU A 197 -27.15 8.13 7.80
CA LEU A 197 -25.99 7.77 6.98
C LEU A 197 -25.76 8.76 5.84
N ALA A 198 -26.82 9.28 5.23
CA ALA A 198 -26.77 10.29 4.16
C ALA A 198 -26.14 11.62 4.59
N GLU A 199 -26.26 12.01 5.86
CA GLU A 199 -25.71 13.25 6.41
C GLU A 199 -24.31 13.07 6.99
N SER A 200 -23.90 11.83 7.25
CA SER A 200 -22.55 11.50 7.67
C SER A 200 -21.51 11.91 6.62
N PRO A 201 -20.26 12.21 7.02
CA PRO A 201 -19.18 12.50 6.07
C PRO A 201 -19.02 11.41 5.00
N ILE A 202 -19.19 10.14 5.38
CA ILE A 202 -19.12 8.99 4.48
C ILE A 202 -20.30 9.00 3.50
N GLY A 203 -21.51 9.31 3.94
CA GLY A 203 -22.69 9.40 3.06
C GLY A 203 -22.57 10.50 2.01
N LYS A 204 -22.05 11.67 2.40
CA LYS A 204 -21.78 12.78 1.47
C LYS A 204 -20.71 12.43 0.45
N ALA A 205 -19.65 11.73 0.86
CA ALA A 205 -18.65 11.24 -0.07
C ALA A 205 -19.26 10.24 -1.07
N ILE A 206 -20.10 9.31 -0.61
CA ILE A 206 -20.73 8.30 -1.49
C ILE A 206 -21.73 8.94 -2.46
N SER A 207 -22.52 9.92 -2.02
CA SER A 207 -23.46 10.62 -2.91
C SER A 207 -22.72 11.42 -3.99
N ALA A 208 -21.61 12.08 -3.63
CA ALA A 208 -20.76 12.76 -4.58
C ALA A 208 -20.16 11.79 -5.62
N MET A 209 -19.73 10.59 -5.21
CA MET A 209 -19.20 9.58 -6.14
C MET A 209 -20.25 8.98 -7.08
N THR A 210 -21.50 8.84 -6.63
CA THR A 210 -22.54 8.11 -7.38
C THR A 210 -23.33 9.01 -8.33
N GLY A 211 -23.48 10.30 -8.03
CA GLY A 211 -24.27 11.23 -8.86
C GLY A 211 -23.72 12.65 -8.95
N GLY A 212 -22.59 12.94 -8.30
CA GLY A 212 -21.98 14.27 -8.31
C GLY A 212 -21.04 14.52 -9.50
N SER A 213 -20.63 15.78 -9.64
CA SER A 213 -19.55 16.17 -10.54
C SER A 213 -18.18 15.86 -9.94
N TYR A 214 -17.14 15.90 -10.77
CA TYR A 214 -15.75 15.79 -10.31
C TYR A 214 -15.43 16.78 -9.18
N PHE A 215 -15.93 18.02 -9.27
CA PHE A 215 -15.70 19.03 -8.24
C PHE A 215 -16.40 18.71 -6.93
N ASP A 216 -17.57 18.09 -6.98
CA ASP A 216 -18.27 17.63 -5.77
C ASP A 216 -17.47 16.52 -5.08
N VAL A 217 -16.86 15.62 -5.85
CA VAL A 217 -15.98 14.58 -5.30
C VAL A 217 -14.76 15.20 -4.63
N VAL A 218 -14.10 16.18 -5.26
CA VAL A 218 -12.92 16.84 -4.68
C VAL A 218 -13.28 17.68 -3.45
N GLN A 219 -14.41 18.38 -3.46
CA GLN A 219 -14.84 19.22 -2.33
C GLN A 219 -15.25 18.39 -1.11
N ASN A 220 -15.90 17.24 -1.31
CA ASN A 220 -16.35 16.38 -0.21
C ASN A 220 -15.25 15.42 0.29
N GLN A 221 -14.00 15.57 -0.17
CA GLN A 221 -12.84 14.81 0.30
C GLN A 221 -12.00 15.52 1.39
N LEU A 222 -12.24 16.82 1.65
CA LEU A 222 -11.58 17.64 2.69
C LEU A 222 -12.49 17.84 3.91
#